data_AF-A0AAV4DMG6-F1
#
_entry.id   AF-A0AAV4DMG6-F1
#
_cell.length_a   1.000
_cell.length_b   1.000
_cell.length_c   1.000
_cell.angle_alpha   90.00
_cell.angle_beta   90.00
_cell.angle_gamma   90.00
#
_symmetry.space_group_name_H-M   'P 1'
#
loop_
_entity.id
_entity.type
_entity.pdbx_description
1 polymer ?
#
loop_
_entity_poly.entity_id
_entity_poly.type
_entity_poly.pdbx_seq_one_letter_code
_entity_poly.pdbx_strand_id
1 'polypeptide(L)'
;MSELDLYAKYLDLGVKLGRSGEDLTTWVEDKVRQDMERSDRQIERERKREEMDMQKKREEMEMQKKREEMEMQREEREMQKQREEKEMEMQKRREEIALQDRREERELKRLELEAETKKLEIGSRTSVDVAGPKQSYGAQRPKIPPLHDPS
;
A
#
# COMPACT_ATOMS: atom_id res chain seq x y z
N MET A 1 -55.18 -30.61 -13.28
CA MET A 1 -56.26 -31.61 -13.44
C MET A 1 -57.16 -31.48 -12.23
N SER A 2 -58.44 -31.24 -12.42
CA SER A 2 -59.36 -30.99 -11.30
C SER A 2 -59.84 -32.30 -10.67
N GLU A 3 -60.35 -32.23 -9.44
CA GLU A 3 -60.98 -33.37 -8.76
C GLU A 3 -62.15 -33.93 -9.57
N LEU A 4 -62.93 -33.05 -10.21
CA LEU A 4 -64.04 -33.44 -11.09
C LEU A 4 -63.56 -34.22 -12.33
N ASP A 5 -62.42 -33.84 -12.90
CA ASP A 5 -61.82 -34.58 -14.04
C ASP A 5 -61.40 -36.00 -13.60
N LEU A 6 -60.83 -36.13 -12.39
CA LEU A 6 -60.47 -37.43 -11.80
C LEU A 6 -61.74 -38.26 -11.52
N TYR A 7 -62.78 -37.64 -10.97
CA TYR A 7 -64.03 -38.31 -10.65
C TYR A 7 -64.71 -38.85 -11.91
N ALA A 8 -64.79 -38.05 -12.97
CA ALA A 8 -65.32 -38.47 -14.27
C ALA A 8 -64.50 -39.62 -14.90
N LYS A 9 -63.16 -39.51 -14.86
CA LYS A 9 -62.24 -40.56 -15.35
C LYS A 9 -62.45 -41.87 -14.59
N TYR A 10 -62.55 -41.82 -13.27
CA TYR A 10 -62.71 -43.02 -12.45
C TYR A 10 -64.12 -43.60 -12.51
N LEU A 11 -65.17 -42.77 -12.61
CA LEU A 11 -66.53 -43.29 -12.85
C LEU A 11 -66.60 -44.12 -14.14
N ASP A 12 -66.08 -43.61 -15.26
CA ASP A 12 -66.04 -44.34 -16.53
C ASP A 12 -65.23 -45.64 -16.41
N LEU A 13 -64.06 -45.59 -15.76
CA LEU A 13 -63.22 -46.76 -15.54
C LEU A 13 -63.91 -47.82 -14.65
N GLY A 14 -64.56 -47.39 -13.58
CA GLY A 14 -65.25 -48.30 -12.65
C GLY A 14 -66.44 -49.01 -13.29
N VAL A 15 -67.23 -48.29 -14.11
CA VAL A 15 -68.31 -48.90 -14.91
C VAL A 15 -67.76 -49.93 -15.89
N LYS A 16 -66.66 -49.62 -16.58
CA LYS A 16 -65.98 -50.57 -17.50
C LYS A 16 -65.46 -51.83 -16.79
N LEU A 17 -65.11 -51.71 -15.51
CA LEU A 17 -64.69 -52.82 -14.66
C LEU A 17 -65.87 -53.58 -14.03
N GLY A 18 -67.12 -53.24 -14.37
CA GLY A 18 -68.32 -53.90 -13.87
C GLY A 18 -68.70 -53.53 -12.44
N ARG A 19 -68.11 -52.48 -11.86
CA ARG A 19 -68.52 -51.95 -10.55
C ARG A 19 -69.84 -51.21 -10.68
N SER A 20 -70.68 -51.28 -9.66
CA SER A 20 -71.99 -50.62 -9.65
C SER A 20 -72.41 -50.22 -8.24
N GLY A 21 -73.37 -49.30 -8.13
CA GLY A 21 -73.92 -48.84 -6.85
C GLY A 21 -72.86 -48.29 -5.89
N GLU A 22 -72.99 -48.63 -4.60
CA GLU A 22 -72.13 -48.13 -3.53
C GLU A 22 -70.66 -48.57 -3.67
N ASP A 23 -70.39 -49.75 -4.24
CA ASP A 23 -69.02 -50.23 -4.51
C ASP A 23 -68.32 -49.43 -5.64
N LEU A 24 -69.09 -48.86 -6.57
CA LEU A 24 -68.53 -47.93 -7.56
C LEU A 24 -68.17 -46.60 -6.92
N THR A 25 -69.08 -46.01 -6.15
CA THR A 25 -68.88 -44.69 -5.53
C THR A 25 -67.69 -44.68 -4.57
N THR A 26 -67.65 -45.64 -3.65
CA THR A 26 -66.55 -45.77 -2.67
C THR A 26 -65.19 -45.99 -3.33
N TRP A 27 -65.16 -46.76 -4.42
CA TRP A 27 -63.93 -46.99 -5.17
C TRP A 27 -63.46 -45.75 -5.94
N VAL A 28 -64.38 -45.01 -6.56
CA VAL A 28 -64.04 -43.75 -7.23
C VAL A 28 -63.47 -42.75 -6.22
N GLU A 29 -64.13 -42.58 -5.08
CA GLU A 29 -63.65 -41.69 -4.01
C GLU A 29 -62.25 -42.08 -3.53
N ASP A 30 -61.99 -43.36 -3.29
CA ASP A 30 -60.68 -43.84 -2.88
C ASP A 30 -59.59 -43.57 -3.94
N LYS A 31 -59.93 -43.73 -5.23
CA LYS A 31 -58.99 -43.45 -6.32
C LYS A 31 -58.72 -41.98 -6.54
N VAL A 32 -59.75 -41.15 -6.48
CA VAL A 32 -59.61 -39.68 -6.54
C VAL A 32 -58.74 -39.21 -5.39
N ARG A 33 -59.02 -39.66 -4.16
CA ARG A 33 -58.21 -39.36 -2.98
C ARG A 33 -56.75 -39.79 -3.14
N GLN A 34 -56.49 -41.02 -3.57
CA GLN A 34 -55.12 -41.51 -3.78
C GLN A 34 -54.32 -40.67 -4.77
N ASP A 35 -54.95 -40.26 -5.87
CA ASP A 35 -54.28 -39.44 -6.89
C ASP A 35 -54.08 -38.00 -6.43
N MET A 36 -55.03 -37.41 -5.71
CA MET A 36 -54.86 -36.11 -5.09
C MET A 36 -53.70 -36.13 -4.08
N GLU A 37 -53.64 -37.12 -3.19
CA GLU A 37 -52.54 -37.29 -2.24
C GLU A 37 -51.17 -37.52 -2.92
N ARG A 38 -51.15 -38.17 -4.09
CA ARG A 38 -49.92 -38.32 -4.88
C ARG A 38 -49.49 -37.00 -5.50
N SER A 39 -50.45 -36.24 -6.02
CA SER A 39 -50.24 -34.91 -6.57
C SER A 39 -49.67 -33.97 -5.50
N ASP A 40 -50.29 -33.92 -4.33
CA ASP A 40 -49.83 -33.08 -3.21
C ASP A 40 -48.43 -33.46 -2.76
N ARG A 41 -48.14 -34.76 -2.61
CA ARG A 41 -46.78 -35.24 -2.29
C ARG A 41 -45.77 -34.92 -3.38
N GLN A 42 -46.17 -34.80 -4.64
CA GLN A 42 -45.27 -34.38 -5.71
C GLN A 42 -44.99 -32.88 -5.61
N ILE A 43 -46.03 -32.06 -5.44
CA ILE A 43 -45.91 -30.61 -5.25
C ILE A 43 -45.02 -30.30 -4.05
N GLU A 44 -45.21 -31.00 -2.92
CA GLU A 44 -44.38 -30.83 -1.73
C GLU A 44 -42.90 -31.17 -2.00
N ARG A 45 -42.63 -32.26 -2.73
CA ARG A 45 -41.27 -32.63 -3.13
C ARG A 45 -40.63 -31.60 -4.06
N GLU A 46 -41.40 -31.04 -5.00
CA GLU A 46 -40.93 -29.99 -5.90
C GLU A 46 -40.61 -28.72 -5.13
N ARG A 47 -41.52 -28.25 -4.26
CA ARG A 47 -41.27 -27.10 -3.37
C ARG A 47 -40.01 -27.27 -2.54
N LYS A 48 -39.82 -28.44 -1.93
CA LYS A 48 -38.63 -28.73 -1.13
C LYS A 48 -37.34 -28.70 -1.96
N ARG A 49 -37.39 -29.15 -3.22
CA ARG A 49 -36.25 -29.05 -4.15
C ARG A 49 -35.94 -27.60 -4.49
N GLU A 50 -36.96 -26.82 -4.84
CA GLU A 50 -36.82 -25.39 -5.14
C GLU A 50 -36.25 -24.63 -3.95
N GLU A 51 -36.71 -24.92 -2.74
CA GLU A 51 -36.19 -24.33 -1.51
C GLU A 51 -34.71 -24.64 -1.31
N MET A 52 -34.31 -25.92 -1.46
CA MET A 52 -32.90 -26.32 -1.38
C MET A 52 -32.04 -25.65 -2.46
N ASP A 53 -32.54 -25.54 -3.69
CA ASP A 53 -31.80 -24.88 -4.78
C ASP A 53 -31.65 -23.37 -4.54
N MET A 54 -32.69 -22.72 -4.01
CA MET A 54 -32.60 -21.33 -3.59
C MET A 54 -31.60 -21.14 -2.44
N GLN A 55 -31.58 -22.04 -1.46
CA GLN A 55 -30.63 -22.00 -0.36
C GLN A 55 -29.19 -22.12 -0.86
N LYS A 56 -28.91 -23.11 -1.73
CA LYS A 56 -27.58 -23.27 -2.33
C LYS A 56 -27.13 -22.03 -3.09
N LYS A 57 -28.00 -21.44 -3.90
CA LYS A 57 -27.68 -20.19 -4.61
C LYS A 57 -27.35 -19.05 -3.66
N ARG A 58 -28.05 -18.93 -2.53
CA ARG A 58 -27.75 -17.92 -1.51
C ARG A 58 -26.38 -18.15 -0.87
N GLU A 59 -26.08 -19.38 -0.51
CA GLU A 59 -24.78 -19.77 0.08
C GLU A 59 -23.63 -19.51 -0.91
N GLU A 60 -23.80 -19.84 -2.20
CA GLU A 60 -22.82 -19.55 -3.24
C GLU A 60 -22.56 -18.04 -3.39
N MET A 61 -23.62 -17.23 -3.44
CA MET A 61 -23.48 -15.76 -3.52
C MET A 61 -22.79 -15.18 -2.29
N GLU A 62 -23.08 -15.68 -1.09
CA GLU A 62 -22.43 -15.23 0.14
C GLU A 62 -20.94 -15.58 0.13
N MET A 63 -20.59 -16.81 -0.27
CA MET A 63 -19.20 -17.22 -0.41
C MET A 63 -18.45 -16.39 -1.45
N GLN A 64 -19.09 -16.07 -2.58
CA GLN A 64 -18.49 -15.22 -3.61
C GLN A 64 -18.19 -13.83 -3.08
N LYS A 65 -19.17 -13.17 -2.44
CA LYS A 65 -18.97 -11.84 -1.83
C LYS A 65 -17.83 -11.83 -0.84
N LYS A 66 -17.74 -12.86 0.02
CA LYS A 66 -16.67 -12.98 1.00
C LYS A 66 -15.29 -13.13 0.33
N ARG A 67 -15.20 -13.86 -0.79
CA ARG A 67 -13.96 -13.99 -1.56
C ARG A 67 -13.54 -12.65 -2.16
N GLU A 68 -14.47 -11.95 -2.80
CA GLU A 68 -14.23 -10.62 -3.39
C GLU A 68 -13.77 -9.61 -2.32
N GLU A 69 -14.40 -9.62 -1.15
CA GLU A 69 -14.00 -8.76 -0.03
C GLU A 69 -12.58 -9.06 0.46
N MET A 70 -12.22 -10.34 0.60
CA MET A 70 -10.86 -10.74 1.00
C MET A 70 -9.81 -10.35 -0.05
N GLU A 71 -10.14 -10.46 -1.32
CA GLU A 71 -9.25 -10.06 -2.43
C GLU A 71 -9.01 -8.54 -2.40
N MET A 72 -10.08 -7.74 -2.28
CA MET A 72 -9.99 -6.29 -2.15
C MET A 72 -9.14 -5.87 -0.94
N GLN A 73 -9.36 -6.48 0.23
CA GLN A 73 -8.55 -6.18 1.43
C GLN A 73 -7.08 -6.55 1.23
N ARG A 74 -6.79 -7.61 0.47
CA ARG A 74 -5.41 -8.01 0.18
C ARG A 74 -4.74 -6.99 -0.74
N GLU A 75 -5.42 -6.58 -1.81
CA GLU A 75 -4.91 -5.56 -2.74
C GLU A 75 -4.68 -4.22 -2.03
N GLU A 76 -5.60 -3.80 -1.16
CA GLU A 76 -5.45 -2.57 -0.38
C GLU A 76 -4.22 -2.61 0.52
N ARG A 77 -4.01 -3.70 1.26
CA ARG A 77 -2.82 -3.89 2.09
C ARG A 77 -1.53 -3.90 1.28
N GLU A 78 -1.55 -4.53 0.11
CA GLU A 78 -0.39 -4.57 -0.78
C GLU A 78 -0.05 -3.16 -1.30
N MET A 79 -1.05 -2.40 -1.73
CA MET A 79 -0.86 -1.01 -2.14
C MET A 79 -0.34 -0.14 -1.01
N GLN A 80 -0.86 -0.30 0.21
CA GLN A 80 -0.36 0.43 1.38
C GLN A 80 1.11 0.12 1.63
N LYS A 81 1.49 -1.17 1.64
CA LYS A 81 2.88 -1.60 1.82
C LYS A 81 3.80 -1.01 0.75
N GLN A 82 3.39 -1.02 -0.52
CA GLN A 82 4.17 -0.41 -1.60
C GLN A 82 4.35 1.11 -1.43
N ARG A 83 3.34 1.81 -0.89
CA ARG A 83 3.45 3.25 -0.59
C ARG A 83 4.44 3.50 0.54
N GLU A 84 4.36 2.73 1.62
CA GLU A 84 5.27 2.82 2.76
C GLU A 84 6.72 2.52 2.34
N GLU A 85 6.94 1.49 1.52
CA GLU A 85 8.27 1.17 0.99
C GLU A 85 8.86 2.31 0.14
N LYS A 86 8.06 2.90 -0.75
CA LYS A 86 8.48 4.06 -1.55
C LYS A 86 8.77 5.29 -0.70
N GLU A 87 7.97 5.54 0.33
CA GLU A 87 8.18 6.66 1.24
C GLU A 87 9.50 6.50 2.01
N MET A 88 9.75 5.30 2.55
CA MET A 88 11.00 4.95 3.21
C MET A 88 12.22 5.09 2.29
N GLU A 89 12.10 4.66 1.03
CA GLU A 89 13.17 4.83 0.03
C GLU A 89 13.46 6.31 -0.23
N MET A 90 12.42 7.12 -0.42
CA MET A 90 12.59 8.56 -0.61
C MET A 90 13.19 9.25 0.62
N GLN A 91 12.79 8.85 1.83
CA GLN A 91 13.36 9.39 3.07
C GLN A 91 14.86 9.07 3.16
N LYS A 92 15.26 7.82 2.93
CA LYS A 92 16.68 7.43 2.92
C LYS A 92 17.48 8.24 1.91
N ARG A 93 16.94 8.45 0.71
CA ARG A 93 17.60 9.26 -0.31
C ARG A 93 17.76 10.73 0.11
N ARG A 94 16.75 11.31 0.77
CA ARG A 94 16.84 12.67 1.32
C ARG A 94 17.89 12.78 2.42
N GLU A 95 17.94 11.80 3.31
CA GLU A 95 18.95 11.74 4.37
C GLU A 95 20.36 11.59 3.80
N GLU A 96 20.55 10.76 2.77
CA GLU A 96 21.83 10.58 2.09
C GLU A 96 22.32 11.89 1.44
N ILE A 97 21.43 12.60 0.72
CA ILE A 97 21.75 13.91 0.14
C ILE A 97 22.14 14.90 1.24
N ALA A 98 21.36 14.99 2.32
CA ALA A 98 21.65 15.90 3.42
C ALA A 98 22.99 15.58 4.13
N LEU A 99 23.37 14.30 4.19
CA LEU A 99 24.67 13.88 4.71
C LEU A 99 25.82 14.24 3.76
N GLN A 100 25.60 14.12 2.46
CA GLN A 100 26.57 14.52 1.44
C GLN A 100 26.81 16.04 1.50
N ASP A 101 25.75 16.85 1.52
CA ASP A 101 25.84 18.31 1.60
C ASP A 101 26.64 18.74 2.84
N ARG A 102 26.39 18.11 4.00
CA ARG A 102 27.15 18.38 5.23
C ARG A 102 28.63 17.98 5.14
N ARG A 103 28.96 16.94 4.37
CA ARG A 103 30.36 16.54 4.16
C ARG A 103 31.07 17.57 3.28
N GLU A 104 30.45 17.96 2.18
CA GLU A 104 30.97 18.98 1.26
C GLU A 104 31.16 20.32 1.98
N GLU A 105 30.19 20.75 2.79
CA GLU A 105 30.31 21.97 3.60
C GLU A 105 31.51 21.93 4.56
N ARG A 106 31.74 20.80 5.23
CA ARG A 106 32.89 20.62 6.13
C ARG A 106 34.22 20.63 5.37
N GLU A 107 34.25 20.04 4.19
CA GLU A 107 35.44 20.01 3.35
C GLU A 107 35.78 21.42 2.86
N LEU A 108 34.80 22.19 2.41
CA LEU A 108 34.97 23.61 2.04
C LEU A 108 35.53 24.44 3.19
N LYS A 109 34.96 24.31 4.40
CA LYS A 109 35.48 25.01 5.60
C LYS A 109 36.91 24.63 5.93
N ARG A 110 37.28 23.35 5.76
CA ARG A 110 38.65 22.88 5.99
C ARG A 110 39.62 23.48 4.98
N LEU A 111 39.25 23.50 3.70
CA LEU A 111 40.07 24.08 2.63
C LEU A 111 40.25 25.58 2.80
N GLU A 112 39.20 26.30 3.22
CA GLU A 112 39.26 27.72 3.54
C GLU A 112 40.26 28.00 4.67
N LEU A 113 40.18 27.25 5.77
CA LEU A 113 41.08 27.39 6.90
C LEU A 113 42.53 27.03 6.54
N GLU A 114 42.74 26.03 5.68
CA GLU A 114 44.06 25.70 5.15
C GLU A 114 44.62 26.82 4.24
N ALA A 115 43.77 27.45 3.43
CA ALA A 115 44.18 28.59 2.60
C ALA A 115 44.55 29.81 3.45
N GLU A 116 43.81 30.07 4.53
CA GLU A 116 44.09 31.16 5.46
C GLU A 116 45.42 30.95 6.20
N THR A 117 45.66 29.74 6.71
CA THR A 117 46.93 29.42 7.39
C THR A 117 48.14 29.53 6.45
N LYS A 118 48.03 29.08 5.20
CA LYS A 118 49.08 29.26 4.18
C LYS A 118 49.38 30.74 3.88
N LYS A 119 48.34 31.59 3.82
CA LYS A 119 48.54 33.04 3.64
C LYS A 119 49.32 33.66 4.80
N LEU A 120 49.00 33.27 6.04
CA LEU A 120 49.72 33.73 7.23
C LEU A 120 51.18 33.24 7.24
N GLU A 121 51.43 31.99 6.86
CA GLU A 121 52.80 31.45 6.80
C GLU A 121 53.67 32.18 5.78
N ILE A 122 53.12 32.48 4.59
CA ILE A 122 53.82 33.25 3.54
C ILE A 122 54.08 34.68 4.01
N GLY A 123 53.10 35.37 4.59
CA GLY A 123 53.25 36.73 5.11
C GLY A 123 54.26 36.84 6.26
N SER A 124 54.37 35.79 7.08
CA SER A 124 55.35 35.71 8.17
C SER A 124 56.78 35.59 7.65
N ARG A 125 56.99 34.77 6.60
CA ARG A 125 58.29 34.53 5.96
C ARG A 125 58.84 35.75 5.23
N THR A 126 57.99 36.67 4.79
CA THR A 126 58.39 37.94 4.15
C THR A 126 58.72 39.07 5.12
N SER A 127 58.51 38.89 6.45
CA SER A 127 58.85 39.91 7.46
C SER A 127 60.20 39.72 8.14
N VAL A 128 60.91 38.62 7.85
CA VAL A 128 62.24 38.31 8.41
C VAL A 128 63.32 38.68 7.40
N ASP A 129 63.43 39.96 6.99
CA ASP A 129 64.63 40.47 6.28
C ASP A 129 64.64 42.01 6.21
N VAL A 130 64.47 42.72 7.34
CA VAL A 130 64.94 44.12 7.47
C VAL A 130 65.46 44.39 8.89
N ALA A 131 66.51 43.66 9.30
CA ALA A 131 67.31 44.04 10.46
C ALA A 131 68.78 43.75 10.17
N GLY A 132 69.35 44.51 9.22
CA GLY A 132 70.78 44.52 8.98
C GLY A 132 71.55 44.99 10.23
N PRO A 133 72.71 44.39 10.54
CA PRO A 133 73.49 44.75 11.73
C PRO A 133 74.02 46.18 11.62
N LYS A 134 73.72 47.01 12.63
CA LYS A 134 74.24 48.38 12.76
C LYS A 134 75.76 48.32 12.95
N GLN A 135 76.53 48.65 11.91
CA GLN A 135 77.95 48.95 12.02
C GLN A 135 78.15 50.29 12.75
N SER A 136 78.88 50.27 13.86
CA SER A 136 79.34 51.46 14.57
C SER A 136 80.61 52.00 13.92
N TYR A 137 80.54 53.21 13.37
CA TYR A 137 81.72 53.97 12.98
C TYR A 137 81.94 55.13 13.96
N GLY A 138 83.07 55.06 14.66
CA GLY A 138 83.54 56.11 15.57
C GLY A 138 83.93 57.37 14.80
N ALA A 139 83.37 58.50 15.23
CA ALA A 139 83.69 59.82 14.68
C ALA A 139 85.06 60.30 15.21
N GLN A 140 86.05 60.38 14.31
CA GLN A 140 87.30 61.11 14.54
C GLN A 140 87.05 62.63 14.41
N ARG A 141 87.47 63.40 15.42
CA ARG A 141 87.43 64.88 15.40
C ARG A 141 88.43 65.44 14.37
N PRO A 142 88.04 66.37 13.48
CA PRO A 142 88.99 67.08 12.64
C PRO A 142 89.74 68.17 13.44
N LYS A 143 91.07 68.21 13.28
CA LYS A 143 91.96 69.26 13.80
C LYS A 143 91.78 70.53 12.96
N ILE A 144 91.50 71.66 13.61
CA ILE A 144 91.42 72.98 13.00
C ILE A 144 92.81 73.64 13.10
N PRO A 145 93.46 74.08 12.00
CA PRO A 145 94.63 74.94 12.06
C PRO A 145 94.24 76.42 12.23
N PRO A 146 95.11 77.25 12.87
CA PRO A 146 94.78 78.63 13.23
C PRO A 146 94.76 79.56 12.01
N LEU A 147 93.74 80.42 11.96
CA LEU A 147 93.60 81.48 10.98
C LEU A 147 94.43 82.69 11.43
N HIS A 148 95.35 83.14 10.58
CA HIS A 148 96.10 84.38 10.74
C HIS A 148 95.23 85.60 10.40
N ASP A 149 95.21 86.59 11.29
CA ASP A 149 94.66 87.93 11.02
C ASP A 149 95.57 88.71 10.05
N PRO A 150 94.99 89.43 9.07
CA PRO A 150 95.64 90.55 8.44
C PRO A 150 95.02 91.89 8.89
N SER A 151 95.88 92.69 9.52
CA SER A 151 95.95 94.17 9.60
C SER A 151 94.69 95.02 9.81
#